data_AF-A0A2A6J8A1-F1
#
_entry.id   AF-A0A2A6J8A1-F1
#
_cell.length_a   1.000
_cell.length_b   1.000
_cell.length_c   1.000
_cell.angle_alpha   90.00
_cell.angle_beta   90.00
_cell.angle_gamma   90.00
#
_symmetry.space_group_name_H-M   'P 1'
#
loop_
_entity.id
_entity.type
_entity.pdbx_description
1 polymer ?
#
loop_
_entity_poly.entity_id
_entity_poly.type
_entity_poly.pdbx_seq_one_letter_code
_entity_poly.pdbx_strand_id
1 'polypeptide(L)'
;MWHEREGFGFLIGIYSNPGPNNTKIFILDNGILWGDGEEGKSFLYSEVKLVSILEGKESVQIIILTDGGKELRIPISGRDGKYSDCMVMLRFMDRVVADAKKYLYE
;
A
#
# COMPACT_ATOMS: atom_id res chain seq x y z
N MET A 1 -0.24 -13.42 -6.93
CA MET A 1 -1.19 -13.72 -5.84
C MET A 1 -2.35 -12.77 -5.99
N TRP A 2 -3.52 -13.33 -6.27
CA TRP A 2 -4.77 -12.61 -6.37
C TRP A 2 -5.59 -12.98 -5.14
N HIS A 3 -6.12 -11.97 -4.47
CA HIS A 3 -6.93 -12.14 -3.27
C HIS A 3 -8.40 -11.92 -3.64
N GLU A 4 -9.28 -12.79 -3.20
CA GLU A 4 -10.72 -12.51 -3.26
C GLU A 4 -11.03 -11.29 -2.40
N ARG A 5 -11.97 -10.45 -2.86
CA ARG A 5 -12.27 -9.14 -2.26
C ARG A 5 -12.62 -9.25 -0.76
N GLU A 6 -13.15 -10.38 -0.32
CA GLU A 6 -13.50 -10.68 1.08
C GLU A 6 -12.27 -10.75 2.00
N GLY A 7 -11.10 -11.14 1.50
CA GLY A 7 -9.86 -11.24 2.29
C GLY A 7 -9.33 -9.88 2.77
N PHE A 8 -9.71 -8.78 2.13
CA PHE A 8 -9.28 -7.43 2.51
C PHE A 8 -10.11 -6.80 3.62
N GLY A 9 -11.23 -7.41 3.99
CA GLY A 9 -12.18 -6.80 4.93
C GLY A 9 -12.89 -5.60 4.33
N PHE A 10 -13.14 -4.56 5.13
CA PHE A 10 -13.91 -3.38 4.72
C PHE A 10 -13.02 -2.19 4.32
N LEU A 11 -13.58 -1.28 3.53
CA LEU A 11 -12.90 -0.05 3.12
C LEU A 11 -12.76 0.91 4.30
N ILE A 12 -11.53 1.29 4.64
CA ILE A 12 -11.22 2.31 5.66
C ILE A 12 -11.12 3.68 5.00
N GLY A 13 -10.47 3.77 3.84
CA GLY A 13 -10.21 5.06 3.21
C GLY A 13 -9.69 4.95 1.78
N ILE A 14 -9.65 6.10 1.11
CA ILE A 14 -9.14 6.22 -0.26
C ILE A 14 -8.13 7.35 -0.30
N TYR A 15 -6.93 7.04 -0.73
CA TYR A 15 -5.91 8.02 -1.08
C TYR A 15 -5.93 8.23 -2.61
N SER A 16 -5.97 9.49 -3.04
CA SER A 16 -6.09 9.85 -4.46
C SER A 16 -4.86 10.64 -4.91
N ASN A 17 -4.08 10.08 -5.84
CA ASN A 17 -2.98 10.80 -6.47
C ASN A 17 -3.50 11.86 -7.45
N PRO A 18 -2.97 13.09 -7.46
CA PRO A 18 -3.29 14.07 -8.49
C PRO A 18 -2.72 13.64 -9.84
N GLY A 19 -3.32 14.16 -10.92
CA GLY A 19 -2.85 13.95 -12.29
C GLY A 19 -3.80 13.10 -13.15
N PRO A 20 -3.49 12.97 -14.45
CA PRO A 20 -4.42 12.44 -15.45
C PRO A 20 -4.81 10.98 -15.25
N ASN A 21 -3.96 10.18 -14.61
CA ASN A 21 -4.27 8.78 -14.31
C ASN A 21 -5.09 8.60 -13.02
N ASN A 22 -5.15 9.62 -12.17
CA ASN A 22 -5.90 9.67 -10.90
C ASN A 22 -5.91 8.34 -10.12
N THR A 23 -4.74 7.69 -10.04
CA THR A 23 -4.63 6.35 -9.45
C THR A 23 -5.07 6.42 -7.99
N LYS A 24 -6.15 5.69 -7.68
CA LYS A 24 -6.66 5.55 -6.33
C LYS A 24 -5.98 4.39 -5.64
N ILE A 25 -5.63 4.61 -4.38
CA ILE A 25 -5.17 3.61 -3.45
C ILE A 25 -6.29 3.43 -2.43
N PHE A 26 -6.85 2.24 -2.39
CA PHE A 26 -7.90 1.87 -1.47
C PHE A 26 -7.24 1.19 -0.27
N ILE A 27 -7.48 1.78 0.90
CA ILE A 27 -6.99 1.30 2.18
C ILE A 27 -8.13 0.50 2.80
N LEU A 28 -7.91 -0.79 2.97
CA LEU A 28 -8.86 -1.71 3.60
C LEU A 28 -8.30 -2.20 4.93
N ASP A 29 -9.17 -2.84 5.71
CA ASP A 29 -8.89 -3.36 7.04
C ASP A 29 -7.67 -4.31 7.07
N ASN A 30 -7.57 -5.22 6.11
CA ASN A 30 -6.51 -6.22 6.07
C ASN A 30 -5.46 -5.98 4.99
N GLY A 31 -5.60 -4.95 4.16
CA GLY A 31 -4.63 -4.71 3.10
C GLY A 31 -4.92 -3.50 2.23
N ILE A 32 -4.16 -3.40 1.14
CA ILE A 32 -4.27 -2.31 0.17
C ILE A 32 -4.48 -2.88 -1.23
N LEU A 33 -5.27 -2.17 -2.03
CA LEU A 33 -5.37 -2.36 -3.47
C LEU A 33 -5.33 -1.01 -4.19
N TRP A 34 -4.80 -0.97 -5.42
CA TRP A 34 -4.74 0.26 -6.22
C TRP A 34 -4.97 0.01 -7.70
N GLY A 35 -5.23 1.08 -8.44
CA GLY A 35 -5.65 0.99 -9.84
C GLY A 35 -6.90 0.12 -9.98
N ASP A 36 -6.91 -0.79 -10.94
CA ASP A 36 -8.06 -1.68 -11.22
C ASP A 36 -8.05 -2.98 -10.39
N GLY A 37 -7.13 -3.10 -9.42
CA GLY A 37 -7.02 -4.30 -8.57
C GLY A 37 -6.46 -5.54 -9.27
N GLU A 38 -5.80 -5.36 -10.42
CA GLU A 38 -5.16 -6.43 -11.19
C GLU A 38 -3.95 -7.07 -10.48
N GLU A 39 -3.39 -8.16 -11.03
CA GLU A 39 -2.29 -8.89 -10.40
C GLU A 39 -1.11 -7.97 -10.06
N GLY A 40 -0.71 -7.96 -8.80
CA GLY A 40 0.39 -7.11 -8.36
C GLY A 40 0.00 -5.66 -8.10
N LYS A 41 -1.30 -5.35 -8.05
CA LYS A 41 -1.81 -4.09 -7.52
C LYS A 41 -2.58 -4.25 -6.21
N SER A 42 -2.20 -5.25 -5.40
CA SER A 42 -2.77 -5.49 -4.07
C SER A 42 -1.86 -6.34 -3.19
N PHE A 43 -2.02 -6.23 -1.87
CA PHE A 43 -1.38 -7.11 -0.87
C PHE A 43 -2.11 -7.04 0.48
N LEU A 44 -2.03 -8.11 1.26
CA LEU A 44 -2.47 -8.11 2.65
C LEU A 44 -1.34 -7.61 3.56
N TYR A 45 -1.68 -6.92 4.66
CA TYR A 45 -0.69 -6.40 5.60
C TYR A 45 0.14 -7.53 6.25
N SER A 46 -0.48 -8.68 6.48
CA SER A 46 0.17 -9.87 7.04
C SER A 46 1.27 -10.45 6.15
N GLU A 47 1.22 -10.18 4.84
CA GLU A 47 2.20 -10.68 3.86
C GLU A 47 3.42 -9.77 3.72
N VAL A 48 3.38 -8.59 4.35
CA VAL A 48 4.42 -7.57 4.16
C VAL A 48 5.64 -7.92 5.00
N LYS A 49 6.75 -8.17 4.34
CA LYS A 49 8.06 -8.37 4.97
C LYS A 49 8.73 -7.05 5.30
N LEU A 50 8.74 -6.12 4.35
CA LEU A 50 9.42 -4.82 4.43
C LEU A 50 8.62 -3.75 3.71
N VAL A 51 8.60 -2.55 4.30
CA VAL A 51 8.14 -1.32 3.67
C VAL A 51 9.34 -0.38 3.52
N SER A 52 9.51 0.23 2.35
CA SER A 52 10.57 1.22 2.13
C SER A 52 10.14 2.30 1.13
N ILE A 53 10.97 3.33 0.99
CA ILE A 53 10.75 4.44 0.06
C ILE A 53 11.82 4.38 -1.04
N LEU A 54 11.38 4.54 -2.29
CA LEU A 54 12.26 4.80 -3.43
C LEU A 54 11.92 6.15 -4.07
N GLU A 55 12.95 6.94 -4.32
CA GLU A 55 12.83 8.20 -5.01
C GLU A 55 12.87 8.01 -6.54
N GLY A 56 11.83 8.50 -7.23
CA GLY A 56 11.77 8.56 -8.69
C GLY A 56 11.77 10.00 -9.20
N LYS A 57 12.06 10.16 -10.50
CA LYS A 57 12.09 11.48 -11.17
C LYS A 57 10.76 12.25 -11.02
N GLU A 58 9.63 11.56 -11.18
CA GLU A 58 8.30 12.18 -11.22
C GLU A 58 7.47 11.98 -9.93
N SER A 59 7.71 10.92 -9.16
CA SER A 59 6.96 10.59 -7.93
C SER A 59 7.80 9.79 -6.94
N VAL A 60 7.38 9.79 -5.67
CA VAL A 60 7.97 8.91 -4.65
C VAL A 60 7.18 7.60 -4.64
N GLN A 61 7.87 6.47 -4.51
CA GLN A 61 7.25 5.15 -4.49
C GLN A 61 7.40 4.51 -3.11
N ILE A 62 6.32 3.95 -2.59
CA ILE A 62 6.39 2.98 -1.50
C ILE A 62 6.69 1.63 -2.11
N ILE A 63 7.77 1.00 -1.65
CA ILE A 63 8.13 -0.36 -2.01
C ILE A 63 7.64 -1.28 -0.89
N ILE A 64 6.93 -2.32 -1.30
CA ILE A 64 6.49 -3.42 -0.43
C ILE A 64 7.22 -4.68 -0.88
N LEU A 65 8.03 -5.25 0.01
CA LEU A 65 8.53 -6.61 -0.17
C LEU A 65 7.60 -7.56 0.58
N THR A 66 7.04 -8.52 -0.11
CA THR A 66 6.20 -9.57 0.49
C THR A 66 7.05 -10.76 0.94
N ASP A 67 6.51 -11.59 1.84
CA ASP A 67 7.18 -12.82 2.31
C ASP A 67 7.42 -13.84 1.17
N GLY A 68 6.63 -13.78 0.10
CA GLY A 68 6.86 -14.53 -1.13
C GLY A 68 7.99 -13.98 -2.03
N GLY A 69 8.73 -12.95 -1.58
CA GLY A 69 9.82 -12.33 -2.33
C GLY A 69 9.37 -11.40 -3.46
N LYS A 70 8.06 -11.16 -3.60
CA LYS A 70 7.52 -10.24 -4.61
C LYS A 70 7.68 -8.79 -4.12
N GLU A 71 8.25 -7.96 -4.98
CA GLU A 71 8.31 -6.50 -4.82
C GLU A 71 7.09 -5.85 -5.48
N LEU A 72 6.38 -5.00 -4.73
CA LEU A 72 5.28 -4.19 -5.23
C LEU A 72 5.61 -2.72 -5.06
N ARG A 73 5.15 -1.89 -5.99
CA ARG A 73 5.43 -0.46 -6.01
C ARG A 73 4.15 0.35 -6.04
N ILE A 74 3.93 1.12 -4.99
CA ILE A 74 2.76 1.98 -4.85
C ILE A 74 3.19 3.42 -5.14
N PRO A 75 2.65 4.07 -6.17
CA PRO A 75 2.99 5.46 -6.47
C PRO A 75 2.33 6.40 -5.46
N ILE A 76 3.09 7.31 -4.87
CA ILE A 76 2.62 8.36 -3.96
C ILE A 76 3.11 9.71 -4.47
N SER A 77 2.19 10.52 -4.99
CA SER A 77 2.46 11.78 -5.68
C SER A 77 1.51 12.90 -5.26
N GLY A 78 0.96 12.82 -4.04
CA GLY A 78 -0.28 13.46 -3.60
C GLY A 78 -0.37 14.98 -3.59
N ARG A 79 -1.24 15.47 -2.70
CA ARG A 79 -1.81 16.82 -2.71
C ARG A 79 -0.95 17.85 -1.96
N ASP A 80 -0.30 17.42 -0.88
CA ASP A 80 0.48 18.28 0.02
C ASP A 80 1.99 18.17 -0.24
N GLY A 81 2.35 17.54 -1.36
CA GLY A 81 3.71 17.36 -1.84
C GLY A 81 4.20 15.91 -1.69
N LYS A 82 4.88 15.42 -2.73
CA LYS A 82 5.26 14.00 -2.88
C LYS A 82 6.01 13.39 -1.68
N TYR A 83 6.84 14.16 -0.97
CA TYR A 83 7.57 13.65 0.20
C TYR A 83 6.70 13.57 1.46
N SER A 84 5.85 14.57 1.72
CA SER A 84 4.96 14.58 2.89
C SER A 84 4.02 13.39 2.84
N ASP A 85 3.33 13.23 1.72
CA ASP A 85 2.36 12.15 1.52
C ASP A 85 3.03 10.77 1.58
N CYS A 86 4.24 10.64 1.03
CA CYS A 86 4.97 9.39 1.09
C CYS A 86 5.44 9.04 2.50
N MET A 87 5.91 10.01 3.28
CA MET A 87 6.28 9.78 4.69
C MET A 87 5.08 9.44 5.56
N VAL A 88 3.92 10.08 5.31
CA VAL A 88 2.67 9.75 6.00
C VAL A 88 2.25 8.32 5.66
N MET A 89 2.27 7.96 4.37
CA MET A 89 1.95 6.60 3.92
C MET A 89 2.93 5.57 4.51
N LEU A 90 4.23 5.83 4.52
CA LEU A 90 5.23 4.95 5.13
C LEU A 90 4.91 4.67 6.61
N ARG A 91 4.68 5.73 7.40
CA ARG A 91 4.37 5.58 8.83
C ARG A 91 3.07 4.83 9.07
N PHE A 92 2.05 5.10 8.24
CA PHE A 92 0.80 4.35 8.25
C PHE A 92 1.06 2.86 8.00
N MET A 93 1.82 2.54 6.95
CA MET A 93 2.17 1.17 6.56
C MET A 93 2.94 0.43 7.65
N ASP A 94 3.96 1.06 8.23
CA ASP A 94 4.73 0.46 9.33
C ASP A 94 3.83 0.07 10.50
N ARG A 95 2.84 0.92 10.82
CA ARG A 95 1.91 0.67 11.91
C ARG A 95 0.97 -0.51 11.62
N VAL A 96 0.29 -0.51 10.47
CA VAL A 96 -0.68 -1.55 10.14
C VAL A 96 -0.02 -2.92 9.92
N VAL A 97 1.21 -2.94 9.37
CA VAL A 97 1.98 -4.19 9.24
C VAL A 97 2.40 -4.73 10.60
N ALA A 98 2.86 -3.86 11.51
CA ALA A 98 3.20 -4.28 12.87
C ALA A 98 1.98 -4.85 13.61
N ASP A 99 0.81 -4.22 13.46
CA ASP A 99 -0.43 -4.69 14.06
C ASP A 99 -0.88 -6.03 13.46
N ALA A 100 -0.89 -6.17 12.13
CA ALA A 100 -1.26 -7.42 11.45
C ALA A 100 -0.37 -8.61 11.86
N LYS A 101 0.92 -8.36 12.14
CA LYS A 101 1.84 -9.41 12.60
C LYS A 101 1.66 -9.78 14.07
N LYS A 102 1.15 -8.87 14.89
CA LYS A 102 0.89 -9.11 16.31
C LYS A 102 -0.24 -10.13 16.51
N TYR A 103 -1.26 -10.09 15.66
CA TYR A 103 -2.45 -10.94 15.76
C TYR A 103 -2.35 -12.29 15.03
N LEU A 104 -1.18 -12.65 14.48
CA LEU A 104 -0.97 -13.98 13.86
C LEU A 104 -0.78 -15.10 14.91
N TYR A 105 -0.70 -14.76 16.19
CA TYR A 105 -0.42 -15.70 17.29
C TYR A 105 -1.50 -15.70 18.40
N GLU A 106 -2.67 -15.13 18.12
CA GLU A 106 -3.88 -15.27 18.95
C GLU A 106 -4.89 -16.19 18.26
#